data_AF-A0A939CL07-F1
#
_entry.id   AF-A0A939CL07-F1
#
_cell.length_a   1.000
_cell.length_b   1.000
_cell.length_c   1.000
_cell.angle_alpha   90.00
_cell.angle_beta   90.00
_cell.angle_gamma   90.00
#
_symmetry.space_group_name_H-M   'P 1'
#
loop_
_entity.id
_entity.type
_entity.pdbx_description
1 polymer ?
#
loop_
_entity_poly.entity_id
_entity_poly.type
_entity_poly.pdbx_seq_one_letter_code
_entity_poly.pdbx_strand_id
1 'polypeptide(L)'
;MKIAQYGTAIAVLHAIANGLHGLAHIEIPVALSVLQSSFVGIVILLTPIIAAVLLWTQFYRLGSWLLVSSIAGSLLFGIYNHFIVISPDHVSQVSLAGWGLLFQVTAILILIVDGFGCGISVWALKTIQQPEEVL
;
A
#
# COMPACT_ATOMS: atom_id res chain seq x y z
N MET A 1 -4.53 -11.13 18.39
CA MET A 1 -5.48 -10.00 18.30
C MET A 1 -4.82 -8.70 17.83
N LYS A 2 -3.84 -8.12 18.55
CA LYS A 2 -3.24 -6.82 18.17
C LYS A 2 -2.68 -6.75 16.74
N ILE A 3 -1.98 -7.81 16.29
CA ILE A 3 -1.45 -7.89 14.92
C ILE A 3 -2.58 -7.77 13.88
N ALA A 4 -3.67 -8.51 14.07
CA ALA A 4 -4.81 -8.47 13.16
C ALA A 4 -5.48 -7.09 13.16
N GLN A 5 -5.63 -6.46 14.32
CA GLN A 5 -6.20 -5.11 14.45
C GLN A 5 -5.34 -4.06 13.73
N TYR A 6 -4.04 -3.99 14.04
CA TYR A 6 -3.14 -3.01 13.42
C TYR A 6 -2.92 -3.28 11.92
N GLY A 7 -2.78 -4.55 11.53
CA GLY A 7 -2.66 -4.92 10.13
C GLY A 7 -3.91 -4.57 9.33
N THR A 8 -5.10 -4.79 9.90
CA THR A 8 -6.38 -4.37 9.28
C THR A 8 -6.49 -2.85 9.19
N ALA A 9 -6.10 -2.12 10.25
CA ALA A 9 -6.12 -0.66 10.24
C ALA A 9 -5.21 -0.10 9.13
N ILE A 10 -4.00 -0.65 8.98
CA ILE A 10 -3.11 -0.29 7.87
C ILE A 10 -3.72 -0.63 6.52
N ALA A 11 -4.27 -1.83 6.33
CA ALA A 11 -4.90 -2.22 5.07
C ALA A 11 -6.05 -1.28 4.68
N VAL A 12 -6.86 -0.82 5.66
CA VAL A 12 -7.94 0.15 5.43
C VAL A 12 -7.40 1.52 5.05
N LEU A 13 -6.43 2.06 5.80
CA LEU A 13 -5.82 3.36 5.49
C LEU A 13 -5.15 3.35 4.11
N HIS A 14 -4.44 2.26 3.81
CA HIS A 14 -3.82 2.00 2.53
C HIS A 14 -4.85 1.98 1.39
N ALA A 15 -5.96 1.25 1.57
CA ALA A 15 -7.01 1.16 0.56
C ALA A 15 -7.71 2.50 0.32
N ILE A 16 -7.94 3.30 1.37
CA ILE A 16 -8.52 4.64 1.24
C ILE A 16 -7.56 5.55 0.46
N ALA A 17 -6.28 5.58 0.84
CA ALA A 17 -5.28 6.42 0.19
C ALA A 17 -5.10 6.06 -1.29
N ASN A 18 -4.93 4.77 -1.60
CA ASN A 18 -4.80 4.29 -2.98
C ASN A 18 -6.10 4.38 -3.77
N GLY A 19 -7.27 4.25 -3.13
CA GLY A 19 -8.56 4.47 -3.77
C GLY A 19 -8.74 5.91 -4.23
N LEU A 20 -8.46 6.89 -3.36
CA LEU A 20 -8.49 8.32 -3.71
C LEU A 20 -7.45 8.66 -4.79
N HIS A 21 -6.27 8.07 -4.72
CA HIS A 21 -5.22 8.25 -5.73
C HIS A 21 -5.62 7.66 -7.09
N GLY A 22 -6.19 6.46 -7.10
CA GLY A 22 -6.72 5.83 -8.30
C GLY A 22 -7.86 6.61 -8.95
N LEU A 23 -8.72 7.26 -8.15
CA LEU A 23 -9.72 8.19 -8.68
C LEU A 23 -9.06 9.38 -9.39
N ALA A 24 -7.97 9.92 -8.84
CA ALA A 24 -7.23 11.00 -9.51
C ALA A 24 -6.70 10.53 -10.87
N HIS A 25 -6.13 9.32 -10.96
CA HIS A 25 -5.67 8.73 -12.23
C HIS A 25 -6.74 8.58 -13.31
N ILE A 26 -7.99 8.30 -12.91
CA ILE A 26 -9.11 8.18 -13.87
C ILE A 26 -9.42 9.53 -14.52
N GLU A 27 -9.22 10.62 -13.78
CA GLU A 27 -9.66 11.97 -14.15
C GLU A 27 -8.56 12.82 -14.78
N ILE A 28 -7.28 12.49 -14.54
CA ILE A 28 -6.13 13.16 -15.17
C ILE A 28 -5.60 12.31 -16.33
N PRO A 29 -4.97 12.90 -17.36
CA PRO A 29 -4.43 12.18 -18.52
C PRO A 29 -3.11 11.44 -18.20
N VAL A 30 -3.06 10.73 -17.07
CA VAL A 30 -1.92 9.94 -16.59
C VAL A 30 -2.34 8.47 -16.59
N ALA A 31 -2.29 7.88 -17.77
CA ALA A 31 -2.64 6.48 -17.96
C ALA A 31 -1.52 5.56 -17.48
N LEU A 32 -1.89 4.53 -16.73
CA LEU A 32 -1.00 3.44 -16.36
C LEU A 32 -0.84 2.45 -17.52
N SER A 33 0.36 1.91 -17.71
CA SER A 33 0.55 0.75 -18.58
C SER A 33 -0.23 -0.46 -18.08
N VAL A 34 -0.45 -1.46 -18.93
CA VAL A 34 -1.13 -2.72 -18.53
C VAL A 34 -0.41 -3.41 -17.36
N LEU A 35 0.92 -3.38 -17.36
CA LEU A 35 1.73 -3.96 -16.29
C LEU A 35 1.56 -3.19 -14.97
N GLN A 36 1.65 -1.85 -15.01
CA GLN A 36 1.41 -1.02 -13.83
C GLN A 36 -0.02 -1.21 -13.30
N SER A 37 -1.01 -1.20 -14.18
CA SER A 37 -2.41 -1.40 -13.82
C SER A 37 -2.64 -2.75 -13.13
N SER A 38 -2.01 -3.81 -13.65
CA SER A 38 -2.09 -5.15 -13.09
C SER A 38 -1.39 -5.23 -11.72
N PHE A 39 -0.24 -4.58 -11.57
CA PHE A 39 0.47 -4.48 -10.29
C PHE A 39 -0.38 -3.74 -9.25
N VAL A 40 -0.97 -2.59 -9.61
CA VAL A 40 -1.86 -1.81 -8.74
C VAL A 40 -3.08 -2.65 -8.34
N GLY A 41 -3.78 -3.27 -9.30
CA GLY A 41 -4.97 -4.07 -9.01
C GLY A 41 -4.70 -5.26 -8.11
N ILE A 42 -3.62 -6.01 -8.36
CA ILE A 42 -3.33 -7.26 -7.66
C ILE A 42 -2.56 -7.02 -6.36
N VAL A 43 -1.45 -6.29 -6.43
CA VAL A 43 -0.50 -6.14 -5.32
C VAL A 43 -0.94 -5.03 -4.39
N ILE A 44 -1.36 -3.89 -4.93
CA ILE A 44 -1.70 -2.72 -4.11
C ILE A 44 -3.14 -2.85 -3.58
N LEU A 45 -4.12 -3.20 -4.41
CA LEU A 45 -5.52 -3.23 -3.95
C LEU A 45 -5.93 -4.58 -3.35
N LEU A 46 -5.80 -5.67 -4.11
CA LEU A 46 -6.37 -6.96 -3.72
C LEU A 46 -5.59 -7.65 -2.59
N THR A 47 -4.26 -7.66 -2.66
CA THR A 47 -3.43 -8.43 -1.71
C THR A 47 -3.55 -7.94 -0.26
N PRO A 48 -3.56 -6.63 0.07
CA PRO A 48 -3.76 -6.17 1.45
C PRO A 48 -5.13 -6.55 2.03
N ILE A 49 -6.17 -6.61 1.19
CA ILE A 49 -7.52 -7.03 1.62
C ILE A 49 -7.49 -8.51 2.00
N ILE A 50 -6.92 -9.36 1.13
CA ILE A 50 -6.74 -10.79 1.42
C ILE A 50 -5.90 -10.96 2.69
N ALA A 51 -4.80 -10.22 2.80
CA ALA A 51 -3.94 -10.24 3.98
C ALA A 51 -4.73 -9.89 5.25
N ALA A 52 -5.49 -8.80 5.24
CA ALA A 52 -6.32 -8.39 6.37
C ALA A 52 -7.31 -9.48 6.79
N VAL A 53 -8.00 -10.12 5.84
CA VAL A 53 -8.89 -11.25 6.14
C VAL A 53 -8.13 -12.41 6.78
N LEU A 54 -7.00 -12.83 6.20
CA LEU A 54 -6.22 -13.97 6.70
C LEU A 54 -5.65 -13.73 8.10
N LEU A 55 -5.33 -12.48 8.47
CA LEU A 55 -4.87 -12.12 9.82
C LEU A 55 -5.86 -12.50 10.93
N TRP A 56 -7.15 -12.62 10.61
CA TRP A 56 -8.20 -13.03 11.55
C TRP A 56 -8.44 -14.55 11.58
N THR A 57 -7.66 -15.33 10.84
CA THR A 57 -7.82 -16.78 10.71
C THR A 57 -6.61 -17.53 11.25
N GLN A 58 -6.67 -18.87 11.22
CA GLN A 58 -5.51 -19.73 11.47
C GLN A 58 -4.33 -19.47 10.51
N PHE A 59 -4.56 -18.82 9.36
CA PHE A 59 -3.55 -18.47 8.37
C PHE A 59 -2.87 -17.12 8.61
N TYR A 60 -2.92 -16.59 9.84
CA TYR A 60 -2.38 -15.28 10.20
C TYR A 60 -0.90 -15.07 9.80
N ARG A 61 -0.10 -16.14 9.78
CA ARG A 61 1.31 -16.09 9.33
C ARG A 61 1.41 -15.73 7.85
N LEU A 62 0.60 -16.38 7.01
CA LEU A 62 0.51 -16.06 5.58
C LEU A 62 -0.04 -14.65 5.38
N GLY A 63 -1.09 -14.27 6.11
CA GLY A 63 -1.64 -12.91 6.08
C GLY A 63 -0.59 -11.84 6.41
N SER A 64 0.29 -12.09 7.39
CA SER A 64 1.34 -11.14 7.76
C SER A 64 2.43 -11.00 6.69
N TRP A 65 2.80 -12.10 6.04
CA TRP A 65 3.73 -12.08 4.90
C TRP A 65 3.13 -11.36 3.69
N LEU A 66 1.88 -11.63 3.37
CA LEU A 66 1.18 -10.93 2.30
C LEU A 66 1.13 -9.44 2.59
N LEU A 67 0.73 -9.03 3.80
CA LEU A 67 0.66 -7.63 4.18
C LEU A 67 2.01 -6.91 4.05
N VAL A 68 3.11 -7.49 4.57
CA VAL A 68 4.42 -6.82 4.45
C VAL A 68 4.83 -6.69 2.99
N SER A 69 4.61 -7.74 2.18
CA SER A 69 5.06 -7.77 0.80
C SER A 69 4.27 -6.80 -0.09
N SER A 70 2.95 -6.69 0.12
CA SER A 70 2.11 -5.77 -0.64
C SER A 70 2.34 -4.33 -0.24
N ILE A 71 2.43 -4.02 1.06
CA ILE A 71 2.67 -2.64 1.54
C ILE A 71 4.07 -2.17 1.15
N ALA A 72 5.10 -3.03 1.26
CA ALA A 72 6.44 -2.70 0.78
C ALA A 72 6.48 -2.53 -0.74
N GLY A 73 5.79 -3.41 -1.49
CA GLY A 73 5.65 -3.30 -2.93
C GLY A 73 4.99 -1.99 -3.37
N SER A 74 3.90 -1.60 -2.70
CA SER A 74 3.22 -0.33 -2.93
C SER A 74 4.13 0.87 -2.63
N LEU A 75 4.82 0.85 -1.49
CA LEU A 75 5.75 1.93 -1.12
C LEU A 75 6.83 2.12 -2.18
N LEU A 76 7.48 1.03 -2.59
CA LEU A 76 8.53 1.08 -3.61
C LEU A 76 7.99 1.52 -4.97
N PHE A 77 6.80 1.04 -5.35
CA PHE A 77 6.13 1.46 -6.57
C PHE A 77 5.82 2.96 -6.58
N GLY A 78 5.23 3.48 -5.50
CA GLY A 78 4.91 4.90 -5.36
C GLY A 78 6.16 5.78 -5.35
N ILE A 79 7.20 5.40 -4.59
CA ILE A 79 8.49 6.11 -4.61
C ILE A 79 9.05 6.19 -6.03
N TYR A 80 9.11 5.06 -6.73
CA TYR A 80 9.73 4.99 -8.04
C TYR A 80 8.97 5.81 -9.09
N ASN A 81 7.66 5.60 -9.23
CA ASN A 81 6.89 6.23 -10.30
C ASN A 81 6.57 7.71 -10.01
N HIS A 82 6.25 8.06 -8.76
CA HIS A 82 5.79 9.41 -8.45
C HIS A 82 6.92 10.38 -8.11
N PHE A 83 8.09 9.89 -7.66
CA PHE A 83 9.14 10.75 -7.10
C PHE A 83 10.56 10.53 -7.67
N ILE A 84 10.82 9.44 -8.41
CA ILE A 84 12.15 9.16 -8.98
C ILE A 84 12.14 9.27 -10.50
N VAL A 85 11.26 8.53 -11.18
CA VAL A 85 11.23 8.49 -12.64
C VAL A 85 10.45 9.67 -13.17
N ILE A 86 11.10 10.52 -13.97
CA ILE A 86 10.41 11.56 -14.72
C ILE A 86 9.56 10.91 -15.81
N SER A 87 8.25 10.93 -15.60
CA SER A 87 7.21 10.40 -16.48
C SER A 87 5.92 11.19 -16.26
N PRO A 88 4.85 11.00 -17.06
CA PRO A 88 3.54 11.62 -16.78
C PRO A 88 3.01 11.34 -15.38
N ASP A 89 3.45 10.24 -14.75
CA ASP A 89 3.07 9.82 -13.40
C ASP A 89 3.90 10.46 -12.28
N HIS A 90 4.89 11.26 -12.64
CA HIS A 90 5.71 11.98 -11.67
C HIS A 90 4.95 13.18 -11.11
N VAL A 91 5.01 13.43 -9.79
CA VAL A 91 4.25 14.52 -9.15
C VAL A 91 4.53 15.90 -9.74
N SER A 92 5.74 16.13 -10.25
CA SER A 92 6.13 17.40 -10.89
C SER A 92 5.52 17.61 -12.29
N GLN A 93 4.95 16.57 -12.89
CA GLN A 93 4.32 16.62 -14.22
C GLN A 93 2.81 16.78 -14.13
N VAL A 94 2.24 16.73 -12.92
CA VAL A 94 0.80 16.82 -12.66
C VAL A 94 0.45 18.22 -12.14
N SER A 95 -0.71 18.74 -12.55
CA SER A 95 -1.14 20.09 -12.15
C SER A 95 -1.34 20.20 -10.63
N LEU A 96 -1.12 21.39 -10.07
CA LEU A 96 -1.39 21.70 -8.66
C LEU A 96 -2.85 22.13 -8.40
N ALA A 97 -3.78 21.74 -9.27
CA ALA A 97 -5.19 22.15 -9.21
C ALA A 97 -6.14 20.99 -9.51
N GLY A 98 -7.35 21.04 -8.96
CA GLY A 98 -8.38 20.02 -9.19
C GLY A 98 -7.91 18.61 -8.83
N TRP A 99 -8.14 17.66 -9.74
CA TRP A 99 -7.71 16.26 -9.59
C TRP A 99 -6.19 16.09 -9.51
N GLY A 100 -5.42 17.00 -10.10
CA GLY A 100 -3.96 16.97 -9.99
C GLY A 100 -3.46 17.28 -8.57
N LEU A 101 -4.16 18.18 -7.85
CA LEU A 101 -3.86 18.42 -6.43
C LEU A 101 -4.15 17.17 -5.59
N LEU A 102 -5.29 16.50 -5.85
CA LEU A 102 -5.62 15.25 -5.19
C LEU A 102 -4.56 14.18 -5.45
N PHE A 103 -4.11 14.03 -6.70
CA PHE A 103 -3.03 13.13 -7.08
C PHE A 103 -1.76 13.38 -6.25
N GLN A 104 -1.30 14.63 -6.17
CA GLN A 104 -0.06 14.97 -5.45
C GLN A 104 -0.19 14.75 -3.94
N VAL A 105 -1.29 15.19 -3.34
CA VAL A 105 -1.53 15.01 -1.90
C VAL A 105 -1.62 13.54 -1.55
N THR A 106 -2.34 12.74 -2.35
CA THR A 106 -2.48 11.31 -2.10
C THR A 106 -1.19 10.54 -2.37
N ALA A 107 -0.36 10.95 -3.34
CA ALA A 107 0.97 10.35 -3.56
C ALA A 107 1.85 10.48 -2.31
N ILE A 108 1.86 11.64 -1.66
CA ILE A 108 2.59 11.86 -0.40
C ILE A 108 1.93 11.09 0.76
N LEU A 109 0.60 11.10 0.85
CA LEU A 109 -0.13 10.37 1.87
C LEU A 109 0.15 8.87 1.81
N ILE A 110 0.22 8.29 0.61
CA ILE A 110 0.56 6.88 0.39
C ILE A 110 1.96 6.59 0.93
N LEU A 111 2.96 7.44 0.65
CA LEU A 111 4.31 7.26 1.22
C LEU A 111 4.29 7.19 2.75
N ILE A 112 3.52 8.06 3.39
CA ILE A 112 3.40 8.12 4.85
C ILE A 112 2.71 6.84 5.35
N VAL A 113 1.54 6.52 4.80
CA VAL A 113 0.74 5.36 5.21
C VAL A 113 1.51 4.06 5.00
N ASP A 114 2.11 3.87 3.84
CA ASP A 114 2.83 2.63 3.51
C ASP A 114 4.19 2.56 4.21
N GLY A 115 4.84 3.70 4.47
CA GLY A 115 6.03 3.77 5.32
C GLY A 115 5.74 3.29 6.74
N PHE A 116 4.68 3.80 7.38
CA PHE A 116 4.24 3.31 8.68
C PHE A 116 3.75 1.86 8.61
N GLY A 117 3.03 1.51 7.54
CA GLY A 117 2.52 0.17 7.29
C GLY A 117 3.62 -0.88 7.17
N CYS A 118 4.75 -0.55 6.54
CA CYS A 118 5.94 -1.40 6.51
C CYS A 118 6.47 -1.66 7.93
N GLY A 119 6.58 -0.61 8.76
CA GLY A 119 7.02 -0.74 10.15
C GLY A 119 6.12 -1.66 10.98
N ILE A 120 4.81 -1.47 10.89
CA ILE A 120 3.82 -2.33 11.58
C ILE A 120 3.86 -3.77 11.05
N SER A 121 3.99 -3.96 9.74
CA SER A 121 4.00 -5.30 9.14
C SER A 121 5.27 -6.08 9.48
N VAL A 122 6.43 -5.40 9.53
CA VAL A 122 7.69 -6.00 10.00
C VAL A 122 7.61 -6.35 11.49
N TRP A 123 7.04 -5.47 12.32
CA TRP A 123 6.80 -5.76 13.73
C TRP A 123 5.90 -6.99 13.92
N ALA A 124 4.83 -7.09 13.12
CA ALA A 124 3.94 -8.25 13.12
C ALA A 124 4.70 -9.55 12.79
N LEU A 125 5.53 -9.54 11.74
CA LEU A 125 6.34 -10.71 11.37
C LEU A 125 7.33 -11.12 12.45
N LYS A 126 8.05 -10.16 13.05
CA LYS A 126 8.99 -10.46 14.14
C LYS A 126 8.28 -11.08 15.34
N THR A 127 7.10 -10.57 15.69
CA THR A 127 6.29 -11.08 16.80
C THR A 127 5.79 -12.50 16.53
N ILE A 128 5.53 -12.84 15.27
CA ILE A 128 5.08 -14.19 14.86
C ILE A 128 6.25 -15.19 14.79
N GLN A 129 7.45 -14.71 14.49
CA GLN A 129 8.66 -15.52 14.35
C GLN A 129 9.34 -15.82 15.67
N GLN A 130 9.13 -15.00 16.71
CA GLN A 130 9.56 -15.34 18.07
C GLN A 130 8.85 -16.64 18.48
N PRO A 131 9.57 -17.75 18.66
CA PRO A 131 8.99 -18.97 19.21
C PRO A 131 8.45 -18.68 20.61
N GLU A 132 7.49 -19.47 21.07
CA GLU A 132 7.39 -19.79 22.49
C GLU A 132 8.74 -20.36 22.94
N GLU A 133 9.72 -19.52 23.28
CA GLU A 133 10.95 -19.98 23.95
C GLU A 133 10.69 -20.46 25.39
N VAL A 134 9.44 -20.52 25.80
CA VAL A 134 9.03 -21.00 27.12
C VAL A 134 7.73 -21.77 26.97
N LEU A 135 7.82 -23.09 26.80
CA LEU A 135 7.00 -24.12 27.46
C LEU A 135 7.48 -25.53 27.10
#